data_AF-A0A1E8VRR6-F1
#
_entry.id   AF-A0A1E8VRR6-F1
#
_cell.length_a   1.000
_cell.length_b   1.000
_cell.length_c   1.000
_cell.angle_alpha   90.00
_cell.angle_beta   90.00
_cell.angle_gamma   90.00
#
_symmetry.space_group_name_H-M   'P 1'
#
loop_
_entity.id
_entity.type
_entity.pdbx_description
1 polymer ?
#
loop_
_entity_poly.entity_id
_entity_poly.type
_entity_poly.pdbx_seq_one_letter_code
_entity_poly.pdbx_strand_id
1 'polypeptide(L)'
;MRPAGRRRPPGAELLEDATPSELAYLDFPREHVTWARTNNVQERMNCETKRRTRVVQAFPSFGSLVRLVGAVCCDQNDAWLASRNFIGVRSLDPGYGCKPLPEEPGGVDRVLRLVGEAFDRKRRVA
;
A
#
# COMPACT_ATOMS: atom_id res chain seq x y z
N MET A 1 31.59 23.86 -0.48
CA MET A 1 32.53 23.17 0.44
C MET A 1 31.73 22.16 1.25
N ARG A 2 31.73 20.87 0.88
CA ARG A 2 31.05 19.79 1.61
C ARG A 2 31.98 19.35 2.76
N PRO A 3 31.58 19.40 4.04
CA PRO A 3 32.44 18.97 5.12
C PRO A 3 32.69 17.46 5.03
N ALA A 4 33.96 17.07 5.06
CA ALA A 4 34.40 15.69 5.16
C ALA A 4 34.17 15.16 6.60
N GLY A 5 33.66 13.93 6.74
CA GLY A 5 33.88 13.14 7.97
C GLY A 5 32.69 12.44 8.63
N ARG A 6 31.43 12.64 8.22
CA ARG A 6 30.31 11.85 8.76
C ARG A 6 29.91 10.74 7.78
N ARG A 7 30.14 9.48 8.15
CA ARG A 7 29.63 8.33 7.41
C ARG A 7 28.11 8.44 7.32
N ARG A 8 27.59 8.70 6.13
CA ARG A 8 26.14 8.75 5.90
C ARG A 8 25.56 7.34 6.02
N PRO A 9 24.38 7.17 6.64
CA PRO A 9 23.71 5.89 6.63
C PRO A 9 23.33 5.53 5.19
N PRO A 10 23.31 4.23 4.83
CA PRO A 10 22.77 3.79 3.55
C PRO A 10 21.38 4.39 3.30
N GLY A 11 21.15 4.97 2.12
CA GLY A 11 19.88 5.57 1.74
C GLY A 11 19.69 7.05 2.12
N ALA A 12 20.69 7.73 2.70
CA ALA A 12 20.61 9.17 2.96
C ALA A 12 20.37 10.01 1.68
N GLU A 13 20.91 9.54 0.55
CA GLU A 13 20.76 10.17 -0.77
C GLU A 13 19.29 10.16 -1.24
N LEU A 14 18.51 9.12 -0.89
CA LEU A 14 17.09 9.01 -1.26
C LEU A 14 16.24 10.12 -0.67
N LEU A 15 16.61 10.62 0.52
CA LEU A 15 15.90 11.74 1.14
C LEU A 15 16.34 13.10 0.55
N GLU A 16 17.61 13.23 0.15
CA GLU A 16 18.13 14.43 -0.50
C GLU A 16 17.54 14.61 -1.91
N ASP A 17 17.30 13.50 -2.61
CA ASP A 17 16.73 13.46 -3.95
C ASP A 17 15.18 13.36 -3.97
N ALA A 18 14.55 13.39 -2.79
CA ALA A 18 13.10 13.21 -2.67
C ALA A 18 12.33 14.35 -3.36
N THR A 19 11.44 13.96 -4.25
CA THR A 19 10.47 14.81 -4.93
C THR A 19 9.39 15.31 -3.96
N PRO A 20 8.70 16.42 -4.29
CA PRO A 20 7.58 16.91 -3.48
C PRO A 20 6.48 15.86 -3.24
N SER A 21 6.25 14.96 -4.21
CA SER A 21 5.30 13.85 -4.07
C SER A 21 5.69 12.83 -2.99
N GLU A 22 6.97 12.61 -2.77
CA GLU A 22 7.46 11.65 -1.75
C GLU A 22 7.37 12.24 -0.34
N LEU A 23 7.38 13.57 -0.22
CA LEU A 23 7.26 14.30 1.05
C LEU A 23 5.86 14.87 1.31
N ALA A 24 4.89 14.62 0.43
CA ALA A 24 3.52 15.13 0.53
C ALA A 24 2.82 14.78 1.86
N TYR A 25 3.25 13.72 2.54
CA TYR A 25 2.72 13.35 3.86
C TYR A 25 3.03 14.39 4.95
N LEU A 26 4.02 15.27 4.76
CA LEU A 26 4.38 16.34 5.70
C LEU A 26 3.38 17.50 5.72
N ASP A 27 2.56 17.62 4.67
CA ASP A 27 1.53 18.66 4.58
C ASP A 27 0.30 18.35 5.46
N PHE A 28 0.21 17.12 6.00
CA PHE A 28 -0.86 16.73 6.90
C PHE A 28 -0.68 17.34 8.30
N PRO A 29 -1.78 17.55 9.07
CA PRO A 29 -1.70 17.87 10.49
C PRO A 29 -0.75 16.93 11.24
N ARG A 30 0.00 17.44 12.22
CA ARG A 30 1.01 16.67 12.97
C ARG A 30 0.47 15.36 13.57
N GLU A 31 -0.79 15.37 14.00
CA GLU A 31 -1.51 14.19 14.50
C GLU A 31 -1.68 13.09 13.45
N HIS A 32 -1.72 13.44 12.16
CA HIS A 32 -1.90 12.52 11.03
C HIS A 32 -0.56 12.01 10.47
N VAL A 33 0.49 12.83 10.51
CA VAL A 33 1.83 12.48 10.00
C VAL A 33 2.34 11.17 10.60
N THR A 34 2.07 10.92 11.88
CA THR A 34 2.49 9.69 12.58
C THR A 34 1.90 8.42 11.94
N TRP A 35 0.70 8.52 11.39
CA TRP A 35 0.03 7.42 10.70
C TRP A 35 0.51 7.30 9.25
N ALA A 36 0.52 8.43 8.54
CA ALA A 36 0.87 8.50 7.11
C ALA A 36 2.32 8.06 6.82
N ARG A 37 3.25 8.31 7.76
CA ARG A 37 4.65 7.91 7.61
C ARG A 37 4.91 6.41 7.79
N THR A 38 3.92 5.64 8.27
CA THR A 38 4.11 4.22 8.59
C THR A 38 3.51 3.32 7.52
N ASN A 39 4.18 2.18 7.28
CA ASN A 39 3.70 1.16 6.36
C ASN A 39 2.97 -0.01 7.07
N ASN A 40 2.52 0.18 8.31
CA ASN A 40 1.97 -0.91 9.13
C ASN A 40 0.78 -1.61 8.45
N VAL A 41 -0.03 -0.82 7.75
CA VAL A 41 -1.20 -1.28 7.00
C VAL A 41 -0.81 -2.23 5.87
N GLN A 42 0.10 -1.83 4.96
CA GLN A 42 0.46 -2.67 3.84
C GLN A 42 1.33 -3.85 4.29
N GLU A 43 2.19 -3.65 5.30
CA GLU A 43 2.98 -4.73 5.89
C GLU A 43 2.09 -5.82 6.49
N ARG A 44 1.06 -5.45 7.26
CA ARG A 44 0.11 -6.40 7.83
C ARG A 44 -0.65 -7.17 6.74
N MET A 45 -1.15 -6.48 5.73
CA MET A 45 -1.81 -7.10 4.56
C MET A 45 -0.89 -8.07 3.82
N ASN A 46 0.37 -7.67 3.58
CA ASN A 46 1.37 -8.49 2.91
C ASN A 46 1.74 -9.74 3.73
N CYS A 47 1.92 -9.58 5.04
CA CYS A 47 2.17 -10.69 5.96
C CYS A 47 1.02 -11.69 5.95
N GLU A 48 -0.23 -11.22 6.00
CA GLU A 48 -1.40 -12.11 6.00
C GLU A 48 -1.58 -12.82 4.66
N THR A 49 -1.38 -12.10 3.55
CA THR A 49 -1.39 -12.68 2.21
C THR A 49 -0.36 -13.79 2.12
N LYS A 50 0.91 -13.53 2.50
CA LYS A 50 1.99 -14.52 2.50
C LYS A 50 1.65 -15.72 3.39
N ARG A 51 1.10 -15.48 4.58
CA ARG A 51 0.72 -16.53 5.54
C ARG A 51 -0.32 -17.48 4.94
N ARG A 52 -1.41 -16.95 4.36
CA ARG A 52 -2.50 -17.75 3.80
C ARG A 52 -2.12 -18.43 2.49
N THR A 53 -1.34 -17.77 1.63
CA THR A 53 -0.84 -18.39 0.39
C THR A 53 0.16 -19.52 0.68
N ARG A 54 0.92 -19.44 1.78
CA ARG A 54 1.88 -20.49 2.17
C ARG A 54 1.19 -21.82 2.47
N VAL A 55 -0.05 -21.82 2.94
CA VAL A 55 -0.80 -23.06 3.21
C VAL A 55 -1.24 -23.73 1.91
N VAL A 56 -1.60 -22.95 0.89
CA VAL A 56 -2.12 -23.47 -0.38
C VAL A 56 -1.02 -24.10 -1.24
N GLN A 57 0.24 -23.67 -1.10
CA GLN A 57 1.43 -24.13 -1.85
C GLN A 57 1.36 -23.86 -3.37
N ALA A 58 0.34 -24.38 -4.06
CA ALA A 58 0.06 -24.16 -5.48
C ALA A 58 -1.45 -23.93 -5.70
N PHE A 59 -1.78 -22.90 -6.49
CA PHE A 59 -3.17 -22.57 -6.79
C PHE A 59 -3.68 -23.31 -8.04
N PRO A 60 -4.91 -23.86 -8.02
CA PRO A 60 -5.48 -24.56 -9.18
C PRO A 60 -5.88 -23.62 -10.32
N SER A 61 -6.06 -22.32 -10.05
CA SER A 61 -6.39 -21.31 -11.06
C SER A 61 -6.04 -19.89 -10.60
N PHE A 62 -5.92 -18.97 -11.56
CA PHE A 62 -5.83 -17.54 -11.26
C PHE A 62 -7.01 -17.03 -10.41
N GLY A 63 -8.23 -17.46 -10.74
CA GLY A 63 -9.43 -17.08 -9.97
C GLY A 63 -9.38 -17.52 -8.51
N SER A 64 -8.83 -18.71 -8.21
CA SER A 64 -8.67 -19.16 -6.82
C SER A 64 -7.66 -18.31 -6.02
N LEU A 65 -6.56 -17.87 -6.66
CA LEU A 65 -5.62 -16.93 -6.06
C LEU A 65 -6.30 -15.59 -5.75
N VAL A 66 -7.01 -15.01 -6.74
CA VAL A 66 -7.72 -13.73 -6.58
C VAL A 66 -8.74 -13.81 -5.45
N ARG A 67 -9.48 -14.91 -5.34
CA ARG A 67 -10.45 -15.09 -4.24
C ARG A 67 -9.79 -15.12 -2.86
N LEU A 68 -8.64 -15.80 -2.71
CA LEU A 68 -7.94 -15.84 -1.43
C LEU A 68 -7.39 -14.47 -1.04
N VAL A 69 -6.74 -13.78 -1.97
CA VAL A 69 -6.22 -12.43 -1.73
C VAL A 69 -7.37 -11.46 -1.45
N GLY A 70 -8.46 -11.55 -2.21
CA GLY A 70 -9.68 -10.76 -1.99
C GLY A 70 -10.27 -10.99 -0.61
N ALA A 71 -10.33 -12.23 -0.12
CA ALA A 71 -10.78 -12.53 1.24
C ALA A 71 -9.87 -11.89 2.30
N VAL A 72 -8.55 -11.91 2.11
CA VAL A 72 -7.62 -11.19 3.01
C VAL A 72 -7.89 -9.68 3.01
N CYS A 73 -8.15 -9.09 1.85
CA CYS A 73 -8.50 -7.67 1.74
C CYS A 73 -9.80 -7.35 2.48
N CYS A 74 -10.85 -8.17 2.32
CA CYS A 74 -12.10 -7.99 3.05
C CYS A 74 -11.90 -8.10 4.57
N ASP A 75 -11.23 -9.15 5.04
CA ASP A 75 -10.96 -9.34 6.47
C ASP A 75 -10.18 -8.15 7.06
N GLN A 76 -9.21 -7.63 6.31
CA GLN A 76 -8.39 -6.51 6.77
C GLN A 76 -9.17 -5.19 6.77
N ASN A 77 -10.05 -5.00 5.78
CA ASN A 77 -10.98 -3.87 5.72
C ASN A 77 -11.95 -3.89 6.90
N ASP A 78 -12.54 -5.05 7.21
CA ASP A 78 -13.47 -5.20 8.34
C ASP A 78 -12.76 -4.95 9.67
N ALA A 79 -11.54 -5.48 9.84
CA ALA A 79 -10.72 -5.21 11.01
C ALA A 79 -10.36 -3.72 11.16
N TRP A 80 -10.16 -3.00 10.05
CA TRP A 80 -9.93 -1.56 10.07
C TRP A 80 -11.19 -0.76 10.43
N LEU A 81 -12.33 -1.11 9.85
CA LEU A 81 -13.61 -0.47 10.18
C LEU A 81 -13.98 -0.66 11.65
N ALA A 82 -13.64 -1.81 12.23
CA ALA A 82 -13.84 -2.10 13.65
C ALA A 82 -12.82 -1.42 14.57
N SER A 83 -11.65 -1.04 14.06
CA SER A 83 -10.60 -0.39 14.84
C SER A 83 -10.86 1.11 14.94
N ARG A 84 -11.08 1.62 16.16
CA ARG A 84 -11.33 3.05 16.40
C ARG A 84 -10.08 3.89 16.11
N ASN A 85 -10.25 4.96 15.31
CA ASN A 85 -9.39 6.14 15.15
C ASN A 85 -8.13 6.01 14.25
N PHE A 86 -8.31 5.78 12.96
CA PHE A 86 -7.46 6.44 11.97
C PHE A 86 -8.18 7.71 11.51
N ILE A 87 -7.51 8.86 11.63
CA ILE A 87 -7.91 10.19 11.10
C ILE A 87 -9.44 10.39 11.12
N GLY A 88 -9.96 10.98 12.20
CA GLY A 88 -11.39 11.22 12.31
C GLY A 88 -11.90 12.15 11.21
N VAL A 89 -13.10 11.91 10.69
CA VAL A 89 -13.74 12.81 9.69
C VAL A 89 -13.78 14.27 10.16
N ARG A 90 -13.87 14.49 11.47
CA ARG A 90 -13.83 15.83 12.09
C ARG A 90 -12.44 16.50 12.07
N SER A 91 -11.35 15.73 11.94
CA SER A 91 -9.99 16.28 11.75
C SER A 91 -9.67 16.53 10.27
N LEU A 92 -10.63 16.28 9.37
CA LEU A 92 -10.57 16.56 7.93
C LEU A 92 -11.49 17.74 7.51
N ASP A 93 -12.04 18.52 8.45
CA ASP A 93 -13.09 19.54 8.23
C ASP A 93 -12.52 20.95 7.89
N PRO A 94 -13.27 21.92 7.31
CA PRO A 94 -14.21 21.91 6.19
C PRO A 94 -13.55 22.47 4.91
N GLY A 95 -13.68 21.77 3.78
CA GLY A 95 -13.05 22.12 2.49
C GLY A 95 -12.16 21.01 1.91
N TYR A 96 -11.91 19.94 2.68
CA TYR A 96 -11.38 18.69 2.15
C TYR A 96 -12.44 18.01 1.28
N GLY A 97 -12.50 18.39 0.02
CA GLY A 97 -13.08 17.54 -1.00
C GLY A 97 -12.10 16.40 -1.22
N CYS A 98 -12.45 15.17 -0.83
CA CYS A 98 -11.86 14.01 -1.46
C CYS A 98 -12.19 14.16 -2.95
N LYS A 99 -11.25 14.69 -3.74
CA LYS A 99 -11.38 14.62 -5.19
C LYS A 99 -11.59 13.14 -5.47
N PRO A 100 -12.68 12.76 -6.17
CA PRO A 100 -12.85 11.38 -6.56
C PRO A 100 -11.52 10.93 -7.14
N LEU A 101 -11.01 9.80 -6.64
CA LEU A 101 -9.89 9.17 -7.31
C LEU A 101 -10.28 9.11 -8.78
N PRO A 102 -9.42 9.57 -9.70
CA PRO A 102 -9.75 9.49 -11.11
C PRO A 102 -10.21 8.06 -11.40
N GLU A 103 -11.34 7.93 -12.08
CA GLU A 103 -11.86 6.63 -12.51
C GLU A 103 -10.75 5.97 -13.35
N GLU A 104 -10.04 5.02 -12.75
CA GLU A 104 -8.93 4.34 -13.40
C GLU A 104 -9.52 3.59 -14.61
N PRO A 105 -9.12 3.92 -15.85
CA PRO A 105 -9.71 3.31 -17.02
C PRO A 105 -9.57 1.78 -16.96
N GLY A 106 -10.71 1.10 -17.00
CA GLY A 106 -10.81 -0.36 -16.94
C GLY A 106 -10.99 -0.97 -15.55
N GLY A 107 -11.00 -0.19 -14.46
CA GLY A 107 -11.43 -0.63 -13.12
C GLY A 107 -10.91 -2.02 -12.70
N VAL A 108 -11.84 -2.91 -12.31
CA VAL A 108 -11.52 -4.29 -11.89
C VAL A 108 -10.90 -5.11 -13.02
N ASP A 109 -11.36 -4.95 -14.26
CA ASP A 109 -10.85 -5.69 -15.42
C ASP A 109 -9.37 -5.38 -15.70
N ARG A 110 -8.97 -4.11 -15.53
CA ARG A 110 -7.56 -3.70 -15.63
C ARG A 110 -6.72 -4.37 -14.55
N VAL A 111 -7.21 -4.40 -13.31
CA VAL A 111 -6.50 -5.07 -12.19
C VAL A 111 -6.36 -6.56 -12.48
N LEU A 112 -7.44 -7.23 -12.86
CA LEU A 112 -7.41 -8.66 -13.20
C LEU A 112 -6.45 -8.94 -14.36
N ARG A 113 -6.43 -8.09 -15.38
CA ARG A 113 -5.45 -8.19 -16.49
C ARG A 113 -4.02 -8.04 -16.00
N LEU A 114 -3.71 -6.99 -15.23
CA LEU A 114 -2.35 -6.74 -14.73
C LEU A 114 -1.86 -7.87 -13.81
N VAL A 115 -2.72 -8.34 -12.92
CA VAL A 115 -2.40 -9.45 -12.02
C VAL A 115 -2.26 -10.75 -12.82
N GLY A 116 -3.09 -10.97 -13.85
CA GLY A 116 -2.97 -12.10 -14.77
C GLY A 116 -1.65 -12.08 -15.55
N GLU A 117 -1.28 -10.95 -16.14
CA GLU A 117 0.00 -10.76 -16.85
C GLU A 117 1.19 -10.96 -15.93
N ALA A 118 1.13 -10.47 -14.68
CA ALA A 118 2.16 -10.68 -13.68
C ALA A 118 2.26 -12.16 -13.27
N PHE A 119 1.12 -12.84 -13.13
CA PHE A 119 1.05 -14.26 -12.84
C PHE A 119 1.67 -15.10 -13.96
N ASP A 120 1.32 -14.82 -15.22
CA ASP A 120 1.86 -15.51 -16.39
C ASP A 120 3.35 -15.25 -16.56
N ARG A 121 3.81 -14.02 -16.34
CA ARG A 121 5.25 -13.69 -16.33
C ARG A 121 5.99 -14.54 -15.30
N LYS A 122 5.44 -14.68 -14.10
CA LYS A 122 6.05 -15.47 -13.03
C LYS A 122 6.07 -16.97 -13.34
N ARG A 123 5.03 -17.49 -14.01
CA ARG A 123 4.99 -18.89 -14.49
C ARG A 123 6.02 -19.18 -15.59
N ARG A 124 6.37 -18.21 -16.42
CA ARG A 124 7.37 -18.39 -17.49
C ARG A 124 8.82 -18.38 -17.00
N VAL A 125 9.06 -17.88 -15.79
CA VAL A 125 10.40 -17.75 -15.18
C VAL A 125 10.71 -18.91 -14.21
N ALA A 126 9.69 -19.67 -13.81
CA ALA A 126 9.81 -20.86 -12.95
C ALA A 126 9.93 -22.13 -13.81
#